data_AF-A0A7C4MBB8-F1
#
_entry.id   AF-A0A7C4MBB8-F1
#
_cell.length_a   1.000
_cell.length_b   1.000
_cell.length_c   1.000
_cell.angle_alpha   90.00
_cell.angle_beta   90.00
_cell.angle_gamma   90.00
#
_symmetry.space_group_name_H-M   'P 1'
#
loop_
_entity.id
_entity.type
_entity.pdbx_description
1 polymer ?
#
loop_
_entity_poly.entity_id
_entity_poly.type
_entity_poly.pdbx_seq_one_letter_code
_entity_poly.pdbx_strand_id
1 'polypeptide(L)'
;MMPPCEMMAKVFLPAIRGLVAYELYSTGYSQLKIASILGLSQSAISQILSKSKDTYIKSLVDLGLRIDEITSLTKLILRDIPQD
;
A
#
# COMPACT_ATOMS: atom_id res chain seq x y z
N MET A 1 -11.59 -22.17 1.96
CA MET A 1 -11.97 -20.88 1.35
C MET A 1 -11.50 -19.76 2.28
N MET A 2 -11.02 -18.64 1.77
CA MET A 2 -10.76 -17.45 2.59
C MET A 2 -12.01 -16.57 2.57
N PRO A 3 -12.67 -16.30 3.70
CA PRO A 3 -13.84 -15.43 3.74
C PRO A 3 -13.54 -14.05 3.16
N PRO A 4 -14.51 -13.36 2.52
CA PRO A 4 -14.25 -12.07 1.88
C PRO A 4 -13.63 -11.03 2.80
N CYS A 5 -14.13 -10.88 4.03
CA CYS A 5 -13.57 -9.93 5.00
C CYS A 5 -12.16 -10.31 5.45
N GLU A 6 -11.84 -11.61 5.56
CA GLU A 6 -10.49 -12.06 5.86
C GLU A 6 -9.53 -11.81 4.70
N MET A 7 -9.97 -12.04 3.47
CA MET A 7 -9.21 -11.72 2.25
C MET A 7 -8.86 -10.23 2.22
N MET A 8 -9.85 -9.39 2.51
CA MET A 8 -9.66 -7.93 2.55
C MET A 8 -8.59 -7.54 3.59
N ALA A 9 -8.70 -8.07 4.82
CA ALA A 9 -7.81 -7.73 5.91
C ALA A 9 -6.39 -8.29 5.75
N LYS A 10 -6.25 -9.52 5.22
CA LYS A 10 -4.97 -10.24 5.18
C LYS A 10 -4.20 -10.06 3.86
N VAL A 11 -4.87 -9.73 2.76
CA VAL A 11 -4.23 -9.63 1.44
C VAL A 11 -4.42 -8.25 0.84
N PHE A 12 -5.67 -7.82 0.64
CA PHE A 12 -5.96 -6.57 -0.06
C PHE A 12 -5.39 -5.33 0.65
N LEU A 13 -5.74 -5.13 1.92
CA LEU A 13 -5.31 -3.94 2.68
C LEU A 13 -3.79 -3.88 2.86
N PRO A 14 -3.07 -4.98 3.19
CA PRO A 14 -1.62 -4.97 3.21
C PRO A 14 -0.97 -4.63 1.86
N ALA A 15 -1.53 -5.12 0.75
CA ALA A 15 -0.99 -4.84 -0.58
C ALA A 15 -1.19 -3.37 -0.99
N ILE A 16 -2.39 -2.84 -0.81
CA ILE A 16 -2.69 -1.42 -1.03
C ILE A 16 -1.79 -0.53 -0.15
N ARG A 17 -1.62 -0.87 1.13
CA ARG A 17 -0.73 -0.13 2.03
C ARG A 17 0.71 -0.10 1.52
N GLY A 18 1.19 -1.24 0.99
CA GLY A 18 2.52 -1.32 0.37
C GLY A 18 2.66 -0.37 -0.81
N LEU A 19 1.66 -0.31 -1.69
CA LEU A 19 1.64 0.61 -2.83
C LEU A 19 1.63 2.08 -2.39
N VAL A 20 0.78 2.44 -1.42
CA VAL A 20 0.72 3.80 -0.89
C VAL A 20 2.07 4.20 -0.27
N ALA A 21 2.71 3.31 0.50
CA ALA A 21 4.03 3.57 1.06
C ALA A 21 5.09 3.80 -0.03
N TYR A 22 5.04 3.04 -1.12
CA TYR A 22 5.93 3.21 -2.28
C TYR A 22 5.72 4.54 -2.99
N GLU A 23 4.47 4.95 -3.21
CA GLU A 23 4.15 6.22 -3.86
C GLU A 23 4.63 7.41 -3.00
N LEU A 24 4.37 7.38 -1.69
CA LEU A 24 4.88 8.39 -0.76
C LEU A 24 6.41 8.42 -0.74
N TYR A 25 7.06 7.26 -0.71
CA TYR A 25 8.52 7.20 -0.75
C TYR A 25 9.08 7.78 -2.05
N SER A 26 8.45 7.47 -3.19
CA SER A 26 8.85 7.97 -4.51
C SER A 26 8.66 9.48 -4.68
N THR A 27 7.79 10.10 -3.87
CA THR A 27 7.56 11.55 -3.84
C THR A 27 8.45 12.28 -2.83
N GLY A 28 9.37 11.57 -2.18
CA GLY A 28 10.43 12.15 -1.34
C GLY A 28 10.15 12.10 0.17
N TYR A 29 9.05 11.49 0.61
CA TYR A 29 8.77 11.35 2.03
C TYR A 29 9.77 10.41 2.73
N SER A 30 10.22 10.78 3.92
CA SER A 30 11.07 9.92 4.75
C SER A 30 10.27 8.74 5.31
N GLN A 31 10.94 7.62 5.62
CA GLN A 31 10.26 6.45 6.20
C GLN A 31 9.57 6.77 7.53
N LEU A 32 10.12 7.69 8.34
CA LEU A 32 9.50 8.15 9.59
C LEU A 32 8.20 8.93 9.31
N LYS A 33 8.19 9.81 8.30
CA LYS A 33 6.97 10.55 7.93
C LYS A 33 5.91 9.62 7.35
N ILE A 34 6.30 8.68 6.49
CA ILE A 34 5.39 7.64 5.96
C ILE A 34 4.81 6.80 7.11
N ALA A 35 5.62 6.42 8.10
CA ALA A 35 5.18 5.68 9.27
C ALA A 35 4.12 6.44 10.07
N SER A 36 4.34 7.75 10.28
CA SER A 36 3.37 8.64 10.92
C SER A 36 2.06 8.75 10.12
N ILE A 37 2.15 8.88 8.79
CA ILE A 37 0.97 9.00 7.92
C ILE A 37 0.14 7.71 7.92
N LEU A 38 0.81 6.55 7.83
CA LEU A 38 0.14 5.24 7.72
C LEU A 38 -0.19 4.60 9.06
N GLY A 39 0.16 5.25 10.19
CA GLY A 39 -0.06 4.71 11.53
C GLY A 39 0.73 3.43 11.82
N LEU A 40 1.96 3.34 11.31
CA LEU A 40 2.85 2.18 11.46
C LEU A 40 4.16 2.57 12.16
N SER A 41 4.96 1.57 12.55
CA SER A 41 6.35 1.80 12.96
C SER A 41 7.24 2.07 11.74
N GLN A 42 8.35 2.80 11.94
CA GLN A 42 9.35 2.98 10.89
C GLN A 42 9.95 1.65 10.42
N SER A 43 10.13 0.68 11.32
CA SER A 43 10.59 -0.67 10.97
C SER A 43 9.60 -1.41 10.06
N ALA A 44 8.29 -1.25 10.26
CA ALA A 44 7.27 -1.82 9.39
C ALA A 44 7.32 -1.18 7.99
N ILE A 45 7.54 0.14 7.91
CA ILE A 45 7.75 0.81 6.61
C ILE A 45 9.03 0.32 5.93
N SER A 46 10.12 0.16 6.68
CA SER A 46 11.36 -0.40 6.13
C SER A 46 11.15 -1.82 5.59
N GLN A 47 10.37 -2.65 6.27
CA GLN A 47 10.03 -4.00 5.81
C GLN A 47 9.12 -4.00 4.59
N ILE A 48 8.23 -3.01 4.47
CA ILE A 48 7.39 -2.82 3.29
C ILE A 48 8.26 -2.45 2.08
N LEU A 49 9.10 -1.43 2.24
CA LEU A 49 9.95 -0.91 1.18
C LEU A 49 11.10 -1.86 0.80
N SER A 50 11.43 -2.85 1.62
CA SER A 50 12.41 -3.88 1.26
C SER A 50 11.86 -4.94 0.28
N LYS A 51 10.54 -5.04 0.14
CA LYS A 51 9.88 -5.91 -0.86
C LYS A 51 9.65 -5.12 -2.13
N SER A 52 9.83 -5.71 -3.31
CA SER A 52 9.53 -5.03 -4.59
C SER A 52 8.06 -4.58 -4.66
N LYS A 53 7.84 -3.38 -5.22
CA LYS A 53 6.50 -2.85 -5.54
C LYS A 53 5.64 -3.85 -6.32
N ASP A 54 6.24 -4.61 -7.24
CA ASP A 54 5.57 -5.62 -8.06
C ASP A 54 4.92 -6.73 -7.24
N THR A 55 5.44 -7.02 -6.03
CA THR A 55 4.87 -8.03 -5.14
C THR A 55 3.47 -7.63 -4.68
N TYR A 56 3.25 -6.34 -4.43
CA TYR A 56 1.97 -5.80 -4.02
C TYR A 56 0.98 -5.72 -5.19
N ILE A 57 1.45 -5.30 -6.37
CA ILE A 57 0.65 -5.30 -7.59
C ILE A 57 0.17 -6.71 -7.91
N LYS A 58 1.10 -7.68 -7.92
CA LYS A 58 0.78 -9.09 -8.19
C LYS A 58 -0.27 -9.61 -7.22
N SER A 59 -0.14 -9.31 -5.92
CA SER A 59 -1.11 -9.75 -4.91
C SER A 59 -2.54 -9.24 -5.18
N LEU A 60 -2.69 -8.03 -5.74
CA LEU A 60 -4.00 -7.47 -6.09
C LEU A 60 -4.52 -8.02 -7.42
N VAL A 61 -3.63 -8.25 -8.39
CA VAL A 61 -3.98 -8.92 -9.66
C VAL A 61 -4.45 -10.35 -9.40
N ASP A 62 -3.79 -11.09 -8.51
CA ASP A 62 -4.17 -12.44 -8.11
C ASP A 62 -5.53 -12.48 -7.40
N LEU A 63 -5.98 -11.35 -6.83
CA LEU A 63 -7.34 -11.17 -6.29
C LEU A 63 -8.38 -10.79 -7.36
N GLY A 64 -7.96 -10.60 -8.61
CA GLY A 64 -8.82 -10.31 -9.75
C GLY A 64 -8.95 -8.82 -10.11
N LEU A 65 -8.13 -7.93 -9.51
CA LEU A 65 -8.14 -6.52 -9.87
C LEU A 65 -7.31 -6.26 -11.13
N ARG A 66 -7.77 -5.31 -11.95
CA ARG A 66 -6.97 -4.80 -13.07
C ARG A 66 -6.00 -3.71 -12.61
N ILE A 67 -4.95 -3.49 -13.41
CA ILE A 67 -3.90 -2.51 -13.11
C ILE A 67 -4.44 -1.06 -13.05
N ASP A 68 -5.40 -0.73 -13.91
CA ASP A 68 -6.08 0.59 -13.91
C ASP A 68 -6.87 0.83 -12.62
N GLU A 69 -7.51 -0.22 -12.09
CA GLU A 69 -8.25 -0.16 -10.81
C GLU A 69 -7.30 0.02 -9.64
N ILE A 70 -6.22 -0.76 -9.59
CA ILE A 70 -5.17 -0.64 -8.56
C ILE A 70 -4.59 0.77 -8.54
N THR A 71 -4.29 1.32 -9.72
CA THR A 71 -3.75 2.68 -9.87
C THR A 71 -4.75 3.71 -9.38
N SER A 72 -6.02 3.58 -9.75
CA SER A 72 -7.08 4.52 -9.38
C SER A 72 -7.34 4.50 -7.88
N LEU A 73 -7.37 3.31 -7.25
CA LEU A 73 -7.54 3.15 -5.81
C LEU A 73 -6.36 3.73 -5.03
N THR A 74 -5.13 3.46 -5.47
CA THR A 74 -3.92 4.00 -4.82
C THR A 74 -3.93 5.53 -4.88
N LYS A 75 -4.25 6.11 -6.05
CA LYS A 75 -4.39 7.57 -6.20
C LYS A 75 -5.51 8.16 -5.37
N LEU A 76 -6.64 7.46 -5.24
CA LEU A 76 -7.75 7.88 -4.40
C LEU A 76 -7.30 8.03 -2.94
N ILE A 77 -6.62 7.01 -2.40
CA ILE A 77 -6.12 7.03 -1.02
C ILE A 77 -5.09 8.14 -0.81
N LEU A 78 -4.18 8.34 -1.77
CA LEU A 78 -3.16 9.39 -1.68
C LEU A 78 -3.74 10.80 -1.61
N ARG A 79 -4.90 11.05 -2.23
CA ARG A 79 -5.57 12.37 -2.17
C ARG A 79 -6.05 12.72 -0.77
N ASP A 80 -6.39 11.72 0.04
CA ASP A 80 -6.89 11.91 1.40
C ASP A 80 -5.77 12.05 2.42
N ILE A 81 -4.51 11.87 2.00
CA ILE A 81 -3.35 12.05 2.88
C ILE A 81 -3.05 13.56 2.99
N PRO A 82 -2.95 14.10 4.22
CA PRO A 82 -2.58 15.50 4.43
C PRO A 82 -1.26 15.80 3.73
N GLN A 83 -1.31 16.74 2.79
CA GLN A 83 -0.11 17.32 2.22
C GLN A 83 0.42 18.35 3.23
N ASP A 84 1.72 18.33 3.51
CA ASP A 84 2.36 19.33 4.37
C ASP A 84 2.38 20.71 3.69
#